data_AF-A0A7S1GPB0-F1
#
_entry.id   AF-A0A7S1GPB0-F1
#
_cell.length_a   1.000
_cell.length_b   1.000
_cell.length_c   1.000
_cell.angle_alpha   90.00
_cell.angle_beta   90.00
_cell.angle_gamma   90.00
#
_symmetry.space_group_name_H-M   'P 1'
#
loop_
_entity.id
_entity.type
_entity.pdbx_description
1 polymer ?
#
loop_
_entity_poly.entity_id
_entity_poly.type
_entity_poly.pdbx_seq_one_letter_code
_entity_poly.pdbx_strand_id
1 'polypeptide(L)'
;MLIIGSDKNEMRGLACDFLSTQLRNPQTKCIYAATTTQDGNGAVQKLRDAGIADEVIVVAARDDNDKAVDGVAAAAEAVSVAATACAIGEAFALQEGKDALVIVDTIDMYKDLWDATTRVLVDIYGSEAVVKADREGAASSEMRAFYSGLIQRSAQYKATKGGGSVTLALLTTIPGTSGGGDSSSGGDGDDAEVFTADDFAGSGDKVRARIDVLVKKNIPLTAANLRKIQIPIPSLSESKRRMALQHVDDLISMSDGQVWLDDALHSSGQRPPMDPQRSVTRIGIGADTESRADAPAIRRIVEGVRLDLAQAVDMLLGSGGSGSSSSAATGGTISAADTASRKQLRKRNAWLLAMHQEEGHGGRTLAESCVVLLAASSGLLDSTIDAGGLAGTKAGQRMVEDLLDHVKSRAPDAMTKINESLDISPDVRSELELAMESFIA
;
A
#
# COMPACT_ATOMS: atom_id res chain seq x y z
N MET A 1 9.65 -3.20 -1.60
CA MET A 1 8.38 -2.46 -1.48
C MET A 1 7.43 -3.25 -0.60
N LEU A 2 6.81 -2.62 0.38
CA LEU A 2 5.76 -3.25 1.21
C LEU A 2 4.38 -2.86 0.66
N ILE A 3 3.48 -3.81 0.45
CA ILE A 3 2.11 -3.58 0.00
C ILE A 3 1.21 -3.98 1.15
N ILE A 4 0.45 -3.00 1.65
CA ILE A 4 -0.37 -3.12 2.85
C ILE A 4 -1.83 -2.93 2.45
N GLY A 5 -2.69 -3.89 2.78
CA GLY A 5 -4.12 -3.82 2.47
C GLY A 5 -4.95 -4.71 3.38
N SER A 6 -6.28 -4.58 3.30
CA SER A 6 -7.22 -5.45 4.02
C SER A 6 -7.59 -6.70 3.21
N ASP A 7 -7.72 -6.55 1.90
CA ASP A 7 -8.15 -7.59 0.97
C ASP A 7 -6.94 -8.18 0.23
N LYS A 8 -6.68 -9.47 0.46
CA LYS A 8 -5.63 -10.20 -0.24
C LYS A 8 -5.84 -10.25 -1.74
N ASN A 9 -7.08 -10.40 -2.22
CA ASN A 9 -7.35 -10.53 -3.66
C ASN A 9 -7.00 -9.25 -4.40
N GLU A 10 -7.23 -8.10 -3.78
CA GLU A 10 -6.84 -6.81 -4.34
C GLU A 10 -5.31 -6.64 -4.38
N MET A 11 -4.62 -6.97 -3.29
CA MET A 11 -3.15 -6.94 -3.26
C MET A 11 -2.55 -7.90 -4.30
N ARG A 12 -3.16 -9.08 -4.49
CA ARG A 12 -2.80 -10.04 -5.53
C ARG A 12 -3.00 -9.47 -6.93
N GLY A 13 -4.09 -8.74 -7.15
CA GLY A 13 -4.35 -8.03 -8.40
C GLY A 13 -3.24 -7.04 -8.74
N LEU A 14 -2.89 -6.17 -7.80
CA LEU A 14 -1.77 -5.24 -7.96
C LEU A 14 -0.44 -5.96 -8.21
N ALA A 15 -0.20 -7.07 -7.51
CA ALA A 15 0.99 -7.90 -7.75
C ALA A 15 1.02 -8.51 -9.16
N CYS A 16 -0.13 -8.97 -9.69
CA CYS A 16 -0.24 -9.46 -11.06
C CYS A 16 0.04 -8.35 -12.08
N ASP A 17 -0.41 -7.12 -11.82
CA ASP A 17 -0.11 -5.98 -12.68
C ASP A 17 1.38 -5.63 -12.67
N PHE A 18 2.04 -5.71 -11.51
CA PHE A 18 3.49 -5.55 -11.41
C PHE A 18 4.22 -6.61 -12.24
N LEU A 19 3.85 -7.88 -12.10
CA LEU A 19 4.45 -8.97 -12.86
C LEU A 19 4.24 -8.81 -14.36
N SER A 20 2.99 -8.56 -14.78
CA SER A 20 2.62 -8.35 -16.19
C SER A 20 3.42 -7.20 -16.81
N THR A 21 3.67 -6.13 -16.04
CA THR A 21 4.50 -5.01 -16.48
C THR A 21 5.96 -5.43 -16.66
N GLN A 22 6.52 -6.18 -15.70
CA GLN A 22 7.91 -6.61 -15.75
C GLN A 22 8.18 -7.67 -16.83
N LEU A 23 7.20 -8.54 -17.12
CA LEU A 23 7.31 -9.57 -18.17
C LEU A 23 7.50 -8.99 -19.58
N ARG A 24 7.16 -7.71 -19.79
CA ARG A 24 7.47 -6.99 -21.04
C ARG A 24 8.98 -6.85 -21.29
N ASN A 25 9.80 -6.97 -20.23
CA ASN A 25 11.25 -6.97 -20.33
C ASN A 25 11.80 -8.41 -20.19
N PRO A 26 12.34 -9.01 -21.26
CA PRO A 26 12.90 -10.37 -21.21
C PRO A 26 14.10 -10.54 -20.25
N GLN A 27 14.75 -9.45 -19.84
CA GLN A 27 15.82 -9.46 -18.85
C GLN A 27 15.31 -9.60 -17.40
N THR A 28 14.02 -9.40 -17.16
CA THR A 28 13.43 -9.52 -15.83
C THR A 28 12.81 -10.90 -15.63
N LYS A 29 13.10 -11.54 -14.51
CA LYS A 29 12.49 -12.78 -14.06
C LYS A 29 11.46 -12.52 -12.98
N CYS A 30 10.29 -13.10 -13.16
CA CYS A 30 9.16 -12.93 -12.26
C CYS A 30 8.99 -14.19 -11.43
N ILE A 31 9.05 -14.04 -10.10
CA ILE A 31 8.90 -15.13 -9.13
C ILE A 31 7.78 -14.78 -8.15
N TYR A 32 6.92 -15.75 -7.87
CA TYR A 32 5.80 -15.61 -6.94
C TYR A 32 5.88 -16.65 -5.82
N ALA A 33 5.99 -16.19 -4.57
CA ALA A 33 6.01 -17.02 -3.39
C ALA A 33 4.61 -17.05 -2.77
N ALA A 34 3.86 -18.12 -3.00
CA ALA A 34 2.55 -18.36 -2.40
C ALA A 34 2.73 -19.09 -1.07
N THR A 35 2.72 -18.34 0.03
CA THR A 35 3.10 -18.84 1.36
C THR A 35 1.97 -19.58 2.08
N THR A 36 0.73 -19.45 1.63
CA THR A 36 -0.46 -20.01 2.27
C THR A 36 -1.08 -21.13 1.43
N THR A 37 -1.46 -22.26 2.05
CA THR A 37 -1.90 -23.48 1.35
C THR A 37 -3.34 -23.40 0.84
N GLN A 38 -4.31 -22.95 1.66
CA GLN A 38 -5.71 -22.73 1.23
C GLN A 38 -5.85 -21.65 0.15
N ASP A 39 -4.84 -20.78 0.06
CA ASP A 39 -4.78 -19.57 -0.74
C ASP A 39 -3.84 -19.71 -1.95
N GLY A 40 -2.99 -20.75 -1.99
CA GLY A 40 -2.06 -21.01 -3.09
C GLY A 40 -2.79 -21.35 -4.40
N ASN A 41 -3.94 -22.03 -4.30
CA ASN A 41 -4.85 -22.20 -5.43
C ASN A 41 -5.43 -20.85 -5.89
N GLY A 42 -5.71 -19.93 -4.98
CA GLY A 42 -6.18 -18.58 -5.29
C GLY A 42 -5.12 -17.71 -5.96
N ALA A 43 -3.87 -17.76 -5.49
CA ALA A 43 -2.74 -17.04 -6.08
C ALA A 43 -2.42 -17.54 -7.49
N VAL A 44 -2.33 -18.86 -7.68
CA VAL A 44 -2.12 -19.46 -9.00
C VAL A 44 -3.30 -19.18 -9.92
N GLN A 45 -4.54 -19.24 -9.43
CA GLN A 45 -5.71 -18.88 -10.23
C GLN A 45 -5.66 -17.41 -10.67
N LYS A 46 -5.29 -16.48 -9.80
CA LYS A 46 -5.10 -15.07 -10.18
C LYS A 46 -4.06 -14.88 -11.28
N LEU A 47 -2.94 -15.59 -11.21
CA LEU A 47 -1.94 -15.58 -12.28
C LEU A 47 -2.48 -16.16 -13.60
N ARG A 48 -3.36 -17.18 -13.54
CA ARG A 48 -4.03 -17.76 -14.72
C ARG A 48 -5.05 -16.79 -15.32
N ASP A 49 -5.85 -16.14 -14.47
CA ASP A 49 -6.85 -15.15 -14.89
C ASP A 49 -6.18 -13.95 -15.57
N ALA A 50 -4.99 -13.57 -15.09
CA ALA A 50 -4.13 -12.55 -15.70
C ALA A 50 -3.36 -13.06 -16.95
N GLY A 51 -3.42 -14.36 -17.27
CA GLY A 51 -2.75 -14.93 -18.44
C GLY A 51 -1.23 -15.05 -18.35
N ILE A 52 -0.64 -14.92 -17.17
CA ILE A 52 0.82 -14.88 -16.96
C ILE A 52 1.38 -16.10 -16.20
N ALA A 53 0.53 -17.06 -15.84
CA ALA A 53 0.92 -18.20 -15.01
C ALA A 53 2.08 -19.04 -15.57
N ASP A 54 2.19 -19.15 -16.90
CA ASP A 54 3.25 -19.94 -17.56
C ASP A 54 4.59 -19.18 -17.64
N GLU A 55 4.59 -17.87 -17.41
CA GLU A 55 5.76 -17.00 -17.49
C GLU A 55 6.36 -16.67 -16.10
N VAL A 56 5.62 -16.99 -15.03
CA VAL A 56 5.99 -16.70 -13.64
C VAL A 56 6.44 -17.99 -12.93
N ILE A 57 7.59 -17.94 -12.26
CA ILE A 57 8.05 -19.05 -11.42
C ILE A 57 7.29 -19.02 -10.11
N VAL A 58 6.42 -19.99 -9.87
CA VAL A 58 5.66 -20.10 -8.61
C VAL A 58 6.35 -21.05 -7.64
N VAL A 59 6.62 -20.56 -6.43
CA VAL A 59 7.02 -21.37 -5.28
C VAL A 59 5.85 -21.39 -4.31
N ALA A 60 5.32 -22.56 -4.01
CA ALA A 60 4.13 -22.71 -3.17
C ALA A 60 4.37 -23.69 -2.02
N ALA A 61 3.69 -23.46 -0.91
CA ALA A 61 3.58 -24.41 0.18
C ALA A 61 2.80 -25.67 -0.26
N ARG A 62 3.07 -26.80 0.40
CA ARG A 62 2.49 -28.10 0.06
C ARG A 62 1.01 -28.15 0.43
N ASP A 63 0.16 -28.43 -0.55
CA ASP A 63 -1.28 -28.62 -0.33
C ASP A 63 -1.57 -30.05 0.15
N ASP A 64 -1.48 -30.28 1.47
CA ASP A 64 -1.89 -31.53 2.09
C ASP A 64 -3.41 -31.55 2.32
N ASN A 65 -4.16 -31.80 1.25
CA ASN A 65 -5.62 -31.91 1.21
C ASN A 65 -6.27 -32.95 2.18
N ASP A 66 -5.50 -33.62 3.04
CA ASP A 66 -5.95 -34.76 3.85
C ASP A 66 -5.63 -34.67 5.36
N LYS A 67 -4.91 -33.64 5.82
CA LYS A 67 -4.67 -33.43 7.26
C LYS A 67 -4.67 -31.95 7.59
N ALA A 68 -5.29 -31.58 8.72
CA ALA A 68 -5.06 -30.27 9.31
C ALA A 68 -3.55 -30.12 9.58
N VAL A 69 -2.86 -29.36 8.73
CA VAL A 69 -1.45 -29.01 8.95
C VAL A 69 -1.41 -28.17 10.22
N ASP A 70 -0.52 -28.52 11.14
CA ASP A 70 -0.25 -27.70 12.33
C ASP A 70 0.11 -26.27 11.89
N GLY A 71 -0.53 -25.26 12.49
CA GLY A 71 -0.33 -23.85 12.12
C GLY A 71 1.13 -23.42 12.19
N VAL A 72 1.91 -24.00 13.10
CA VAL A 72 3.35 -23.73 13.22
C VAL A 72 4.14 -24.33 12.05
N ALA A 73 3.79 -25.55 11.63
CA ALA A 73 4.43 -26.20 10.48
C ALA A 73 4.15 -25.43 9.18
N ALA A 74 2.90 -24.99 8.99
CA ALA A 74 2.53 -24.14 7.85
C ALA A 74 3.31 -22.81 7.87
N ALA A 75 3.48 -22.18 9.05
CA ALA A 75 4.26 -20.96 9.19
C ALA A 75 5.77 -21.16 8.90
N ALA A 76 6.34 -22.29 9.33
CA ALA A 76 7.72 -22.65 9.01
C ALA A 76 7.92 -22.91 7.50
N GLU A 77 6.94 -23.54 6.87
CA GLU A 77 6.93 -23.75 5.42
C GLU A 77 6.83 -22.42 4.65
N ALA A 78 5.95 -21.51 5.07
CA ALA A 78 5.82 -20.18 4.50
C ALA A 78 7.16 -19.40 4.47
N VAL A 79 7.91 -19.45 5.56
CA VAL A 79 9.26 -18.84 5.65
C VAL A 79 10.21 -19.49 4.65
N SER A 80 10.15 -20.82 4.52
CA SER A 80 10.97 -21.58 3.58
C SER A 80 10.62 -21.27 2.12
N VAL A 81 9.33 -21.12 1.80
CA VAL A 81 8.81 -20.75 0.47
C VAL A 81 9.32 -19.38 0.05
N ALA A 82 9.16 -18.37 0.90
CA ALA A 82 9.64 -17.01 0.63
C ALA A 82 11.17 -16.97 0.49
N ALA A 83 11.89 -17.68 1.37
CA ALA A 83 13.35 -17.76 1.29
C ALA A 83 13.82 -18.47 0.00
N THR A 84 13.10 -19.48 -0.47
CA THR A 84 13.38 -20.22 -1.71
C THR A 84 13.12 -19.34 -2.93
N ALA A 85 12.00 -18.62 -2.96
CA ALA A 85 11.69 -17.67 -4.03
C ALA A 85 12.76 -16.58 -4.17
N CYS A 86 13.21 -16.01 -3.06
CA CYS A 86 14.35 -15.09 -3.07
C CYS A 86 15.62 -15.76 -3.58
N ALA A 87 15.91 -17.01 -3.19
CA ALA A 87 17.11 -17.72 -3.65
C ALA A 87 17.12 -17.93 -5.16
N ILE A 88 15.96 -18.22 -5.74
CA ILE A 88 15.79 -18.34 -7.20
C ILE A 88 16.06 -16.98 -7.87
N GLY A 89 15.50 -15.89 -7.34
CA GLY A 89 15.78 -14.54 -7.84
C GLY A 89 17.26 -14.17 -7.76
N GLU A 90 17.91 -14.46 -6.64
CA GLU A 90 19.35 -14.25 -6.45
C GLU A 90 20.18 -15.06 -7.45
N ALA A 91 19.78 -16.30 -7.77
CA ALA A 91 20.47 -17.10 -8.76
C ALA A 91 20.46 -16.45 -10.15
N PHE A 92 19.29 -15.95 -10.59
CA PHE A 92 19.21 -15.19 -11.84
C PHE A 92 20.08 -13.93 -11.82
N ALA A 93 20.06 -13.19 -10.71
CA ALA A 93 20.80 -11.94 -10.59
C ALA A 93 22.32 -12.12 -10.53
N LEU A 94 22.79 -13.12 -9.79
CA LEU A 94 24.22 -13.38 -9.57
C LEU A 94 24.87 -14.18 -10.70
N GLN A 95 24.14 -15.13 -11.30
CA GLN A 95 24.70 -16.07 -12.27
C GLN A 95 24.40 -15.66 -13.71
N GLU A 96 23.22 -15.13 -13.98
CA GLU A 96 22.81 -14.72 -15.33
C GLU A 96 22.84 -13.20 -15.54
N GLY A 97 23.09 -12.42 -14.48
CA GLY A 97 23.10 -10.96 -14.55
C GLY A 97 21.73 -10.33 -14.83
N LYS A 98 20.66 -11.11 -14.64
CA LYS A 98 19.27 -10.70 -14.89
C LYS A 98 18.67 -9.95 -13.71
N ASP A 99 17.62 -9.19 -13.96
CA ASP A 99 16.83 -8.61 -12.88
C ASP A 99 15.74 -9.59 -12.44
N ALA A 100 15.35 -9.56 -11.18
CA ALA A 100 14.30 -10.42 -10.65
C ALA A 100 13.30 -9.62 -9.81
N LEU A 101 12.01 -9.80 -10.07
CA LEU A 101 10.92 -9.35 -9.22
C LEU A 101 10.38 -10.56 -8.45
N VAL A 102 10.45 -10.50 -7.13
CA VAL A 102 9.94 -11.53 -6.22
C VAL A 102 8.73 -10.96 -5.47
N ILE A 103 7.56 -11.59 -5.65
CA ILE A 103 6.36 -11.32 -4.85
C ILE A 103 6.29 -12.31 -3.70
N VAL A 104 6.00 -11.86 -2.48
CA VAL A 104 5.70 -12.73 -1.33
C VAL A 104 4.27 -12.50 -0.88
N ASP A 105 3.43 -13.52 -1.04
CA ASP A 105 1.98 -13.51 -0.78
C ASP A 105 1.58 -14.56 0.27
N THR A 106 1.35 -14.21 1.53
CA THR A 106 1.71 -12.95 2.21
C THR A 106 2.89 -13.18 3.15
N ILE A 107 3.48 -12.10 3.66
CA ILE A 107 4.53 -12.19 4.69
C ILE A 107 3.96 -12.50 6.08
N ASP A 108 2.64 -12.46 6.26
CA ASP A 108 1.98 -12.51 7.57
C ASP A 108 2.31 -13.77 8.37
N MET A 109 2.51 -14.92 7.70
CA MET A 109 2.88 -16.19 8.36
C MET A 109 4.27 -16.16 9.03
N TYR A 110 5.12 -15.19 8.68
CA TYR A 110 6.36 -14.96 9.45
C TYR A 110 6.03 -14.56 10.89
N LYS A 111 4.98 -13.74 11.10
CA LYS A 111 4.54 -13.35 12.43
C LYS A 111 3.98 -14.54 13.20
N ASP A 112 3.22 -15.41 12.53
CA ASP A 112 2.71 -16.64 13.16
C ASP A 112 3.83 -17.55 13.66
N LEU A 113 4.90 -17.72 12.86
CA LEU A 113 6.06 -18.51 13.28
C LEU A 113 6.81 -17.85 14.44
N TRP A 114 6.98 -16.52 14.39
CA TRP A 114 7.60 -15.74 15.46
C TRP A 114 6.84 -15.90 16.78
N ASP A 115 5.51 -15.79 16.74
CA ASP A 115 4.65 -15.89 17.91
C ASP A 115 4.64 -17.30 18.48
N ALA A 116 4.58 -18.32 17.63
CA ALA A 116 4.68 -19.71 18.05
C ALA A 116 6.01 -19.98 18.76
N THR A 117 7.12 -19.51 18.20
CA THR A 117 8.45 -19.67 18.79
C THR A 117 8.57 -18.93 20.11
N THR A 118 8.07 -17.69 20.17
CA THR A 118 8.05 -16.86 21.39
C THR A 118 7.27 -17.56 22.51
N ARG A 119 6.09 -18.13 22.21
CA ARG A 119 5.29 -18.89 23.19
C ARG A 119 6.06 -20.08 23.74
N VAL A 120 6.68 -20.88 22.86
CA VAL A 120 7.48 -22.05 23.27
C VAL A 120 8.66 -21.65 24.15
N LEU A 121 9.35 -20.55 23.83
CA LEU A 121 10.46 -20.05 24.66
C LEU A 121 10.00 -19.62 26.04
N VAL A 122 8.87 -18.91 26.13
CA VAL A 122 8.28 -18.50 27.41
C VAL A 122 7.84 -19.71 28.24
N ASP A 123 7.24 -20.73 27.60
CA ASP A 123 6.78 -21.94 28.29
C ASP A 123 7.95 -22.75 28.88
N ILE A 124 9.08 -22.82 28.18
CA ILE A 124 10.24 -23.63 28.59
C ILE A 124 11.15 -22.85 29.56
N TYR A 125 11.44 -21.59 29.25
CA TYR A 125 12.49 -20.79 29.92
C TYR A 125 11.95 -19.63 30.75
N GLY A 126 10.65 -19.38 30.72
CA GLY A 126 10.01 -18.26 31.40
C GLY A 126 10.04 -16.96 30.59
N SER A 127 9.33 -15.95 31.09
CA SER A 127 9.04 -14.74 30.32
C SER A 127 10.20 -13.75 30.16
N GLU A 128 11.32 -14.00 30.85
CA GLU A 128 12.59 -13.26 30.73
C GLU A 128 13.44 -13.74 29.54
N ALA A 129 13.07 -14.87 28.91
CA ALA A 129 13.78 -15.42 27.76
C ALA A 129 13.45 -14.70 26.44
N VAL A 130 12.47 -13.79 26.45
CA VAL A 130 12.02 -13.04 25.27
C VAL A 130 12.04 -11.54 25.59
N VAL A 131 12.28 -10.72 24.57
CA VAL A 131 12.36 -9.27 24.76
C VAL A 131 10.99 -8.73 25.18
N LYS A 132 10.99 -7.83 26.17
CA LYS A 132 9.78 -7.17 26.68
C LYS A 132 8.92 -6.56 25.55
N ALA A 133 9.56 -6.01 24.51
CA ALA A 133 8.90 -5.42 23.35
C ALA A 133 7.99 -6.41 22.62
N ASP A 134 8.40 -7.67 22.46
CA ASP A 134 7.59 -8.72 21.81
C ASP A 134 6.33 -9.07 22.59
N ARG A 135 6.39 -8.93 23.92
CA ARG A 135 5.24 -9.19 24.80
C ARG A 135 4.28 -8.00 24.88
N GLU A 136 4.76 -6.79 24.58
CA GLU A 136 4.01 -5.54 24.71
C GLU A 136 3.54 -4.97 23.37
N GLY A 137 3.85 -5.63 22.25
CA GLY A 137 3.50 -5.15 20.92
C GLY A 137 4.30 -3.89 20.52
N ALA A 138 5.53 -3.75 20.99
CA ALA A 138 6.41 -2.64 20.65
C ALA A 138 7.49 -3.07 19.65
N ALA A 139 8.11 -2.12 18.94
CA ALA A 139 9.17 -2.44 17.96
C ALA A 139 10.25 -3.34 18.57
N SER A 140 10.51 -4.48 17.94
CA SER A 140 11.42 -5.51 18.47
C SER A 140 12.66 -5.65 17.59
N SER A 141 13.83 -5.47 18.19
CA SER A 141 15.10 -5.64 17.46
C SER A 141 15.31 -7.08 16.97
N GLU A 142 14.83 -8.07 17.72
CA GLU A 142 14.99 -9.48 17.36
C GLU A 142 14.00 -9.88 16.26
N MET A 143 12.75 -9.42 16.35
CA MET A 143 11.78 -9.64 15.28
C MET A 143 12.24 -8.98 13.98
N ARG A 144 12.77 -7.74 14.04
CA ARG A 144 13.39 -7.09 12.87
C ARG A 144 14.55 -7.91 12.31
N ALA A 145 15.41 -8.49 13.15
CA ALA A 145 16.50 -9.33 12.68
C ALA A 145 15.99 -10.60 11.99
N PHE A 146 14.86 -11.15 12.44
CA PHE A 146 14.22 -12.28 11.78
C PHE A 146 13.70 -11.92 10.38
N TYR A 147 12.96 -10.82 10.24
CA TYR A 147 12.49 -10.35 8.92
C TYR A 147 13.62 -9.88 8.00
N SER A 148 14.67 -9.25 8.55
CA SER A 148 15.78 -8.72 7.75
C SER A 148 16.54 -9.83 7.01
N GLY A 149 16.56 -11.05 7.55
CA GLY A 149 17.12 -12.22 6.89
C GLY A 149 16.48 -12.52 5.52
N LEU A 150 15.23 -12.11 5.30
CA LEU A 150 14.59 -12.14 3.97
C LEU A 150 14.80 -10.81 3.24
N ILE A 151 14.46 -9.69 3.87
CA ILE A 151 14.35 -8.39 3.18
C ILE A 151 15.69 -7.92 2.61
N GLN A 152 16.78 -8.10 3.35
CA GLN A 152 18.12 -7.63 2.94
C GLN A 152 18.74 -8.46 1.81
N ARG A 153 18.05 -9.51 1.35
CA ARG A 153 18.42 -10.27 0.15
C ARG A 153 18.00 -9.54 -1.13
N SER A 154 17.07 -8.61 -1.05
CA SER A 154 16.73 -7.68 -2.14
C SER A 154 17.85 -6.65 -2.30
N ALA A 155 18.55 -6.67 -3.42
CA ALA A 155 19.63 -5.73 -3.70
C ALA A 155 19.96 -5.64 -5.20
N GLN A 156 20.64 -4.56 -5.60
CA GLN A 156 21.40 -4.49 -6.84
C GLN A 156 22.80 -5.07 -6.60
N TYR A 157 23.19 -6.10 -7.36
CA TYR A 157 24.52 -6.67 -7.24
C TYR A 157 25.55 -5.89 -8.06
N LYS A 158 26.80 -5.95 -7.62
CA LYS A 158 27.93 -5.36 -8.36
C LYS A 158 28.11 -6.08 -9.69
N ALA A 159 28.55 -5.35 -10.72
CA ALA A 159 28.87 -5.92 -12.03
C ALA A 159 29.87 -7.09 -11.97
N THR A 160 30.81 -7.06 -11.00
CA THR A 160 31.77 -8.16 -10.77
C THR A 160 31.15 -9.43 -10.17
N LYS A 161 29.88 -9.38 -9.76
CA LYS A 161 29.10 -10.48 -9.18
C LYS A 161 27.79 -10.70 -9.96
N GLY A 162 27.85 -10.67 -11.30
CA GLY A 162 26.69 -10.86 -12.18
C GLY A 162 26.02 -9.55 -12.59
N GLY A 163 25.90 -8.58 -11.68
CA GLY A 163 25.38 -7.24 -11.98
C GLY A 163 23.87 -7.12 -12.09
N GLY A 164 23.12 -8.21 -11.91
CA GLY A 164 21.66 -8.20 -11.85
C GLY A 164 21.12 -7.64 -10.53
N SER A 165 19.80 -7.67 -10.37
CA SER A 165 19.12 -7.19 -9.16
C SER A 165 18.01 -8.11 -8.68
N VAL A 166 17.68 -8.03 -7.40
CA VAL A 166 16.49 -8.63 -6.81
C VAL A 166 15.65 -7.53 -6.19
N THR A 167 14.42 -7.38 -6.68
CA THR A 167 13.39 -6.48 -6.14
C THR A 167 12.34 -7.32 -5.43
N LEU A 168 12.08 -7.01 -4.16
CA LEU A 168 11.11 -7.72 -3.34
C LEU A 168 9.85 -6.86 -3.15
N ALA A 169 8.68 -7.44 -3.44
CA ALA A 169 7.38 -6.90 -3.09
C ALA A 169 6.70 -7.81 -2.05
N LEU A 170 6.45 -7.28 -0.86
CA LEU A 170 5.88 -8.03 0.25
C LEU A 170 4.41 -7.65 0.40
N LEU A 171 3.50 -8.61 0.31
CA LEU A 171 2.10 -8.38 0.65
C LEU A 171 1.91 -8.63 2.13
N THR A 172 1.24 -7.73 2.83
CA THR A 172 0.85 -7.90 4.23
C THR A 172 -0.57 -7.43 4.45
N THR A 173 -1.32 -8.19 5.22
CA THR A 173 -2.68 -7.82 5.58
C THR A 173 -2.69 -6.95 6.83
N ILE A 174 -3.62 -6.00 6.89
CA ILE A 174 -3.93 -5.29 8.13
C ILE A 174 -4.91 -6.18 8.91
N PRO A 175 -4.52 -6.76 10.05
CA PRO A 175 -5.44 -7.59 10.82
C PRO A 175 -6.51 -6.66 11.43
N GLY A 176 -7.75 -6.73 10.91
CA GLY A 176 -8.89 -6.02 11.49
C GLY A 176 -9.97 -5.41 10.57
N THR A 177 -10.02 -5.71 9.27
CA THR A 177 -11.16 -5.26 8.42
C THR A 177 -11.75 -6.32 7.47
N SER A 178 -11.46 -7.62 7.64
CA SER A 178 -12.13 -8.67 6.89
C SER A 178 -13.44 -9.13 7.58
N GLY A 179 -14.56 -8.51 7.19
CA GLY A 179 -15.88 -9.13 6.99
C GLY A 179 -16.68 -9.68 8.18
N GLY A 180 -17.77 -8.98 8.54
CA GLY A 180 -19.00 -9.61 9.02
C GLY A 180 -19.45 -9.28 10.46
N GLY A 181 -20.21 -8.19 10.60
CA GLY A 181 -21.18 -8.03 11.68
C GLY A 181 -20.68 -7.43 12.99
N ASP A 182 -20.40 -6.12 13.00
CA ASP A 182 -21.01 -5.26 14.01
C ASP A 182 -21.05 -3.80 13.57
N SER A 183 -21.87 -3.53 12.55
CA SER A 183 -22.50 -2.22 12.41
C SER A 183 -23.76 -2.19 13.29
N SER A 184 -23.58 -2.28 14.60
CA SER A 184 -24.62 -1.97 15.57
C SER A 184 -24.05 -1.70 16.95
N SER A 185 -23.56 -0.47 17.15
CA SER A 185 -24.03 0.42 18.24
C SER A 185 -22.95 1.45 18.59
N GLY A 186 -23.10 2.65 18.03
CA GLY A 186 -23.00 3.81 18.91
C GLY A 186 -24.16 3.70 19.90
N GLY A 187 -23.88 3.18 21.10
CA GLY A 187 -24.90 3.01 22.14
C GLY A 187 -24.42 2.18 23.33
N ASP A 188 -24.07 2.85 24.43
CA ASP A 188 -24.35 2.47 25.83
C ASP A 188 -24.02 1.05 26.37
N GLY A 189 -23.06 0.32 25.78
CA GLY A 189 -22.69 -1.02 26.27
C GLY A 189 -21.51 -1.11 27.27
N ASP A 190 -20.74 -0.05 27.46
CA ASP A 190 -19.32 -0.18 27.88
C ASP A 190 -19.03 0.16 29.36
N ASP A 191 -20.05 0.20 30.23
CA ASP A 191 -19.93 0.74 31.61
C ASP A 191 -19.55 -0.31 32.68
N ALA A 192 -19.36 -1.58 32.30
CA ALA A 192 -19.06 -2.68 33.24
C ALA A 192 -17.59 -3.17 33.24
N GLU A 193 -16.75 -2.73 32.31
CA GLU A 193 -15.34 -3.15 32.25
C GLU A 193 -14.49 -2.47 33.33
N VAL A 194 -13.65 -3.25 34.02
CA VAL A 194 -12.70 -2.79 35.06
C VAL A 194 -11.28 -2.98 34.53
N PHE A 195 -10.57 -1.87 34.34
CA PHE A 195 -9.17 -1.82 33.91
C PHE A 195 -8.20 -2.05 35.09
N THR A 196 -6.97 -2.41 34.76
CA THR A 196 -5.86 -2.56 35.71
C THR A 196 -4.83 -1.44 35.52
N ALA A 197 -3.89 -1.28 36.46
CA ALA A 197 -2.84 -0.27 36.33
C ALA A 197 -1.91 -0.53 35.12
N ASP A 198 -1.72 -1.80 34.77
CA ASP A 198 -0.85 -2.23 33.67
C ASP A 198 -1.39 -1.80 32.30
N ASP A 199 -2.71 -1.68 32.15
CA ASP A 199 -3.36 -1.20 30.92
C ASP A 199 -2.99 0.27 30.60
N PHE A 200 -2.45 1.01 31.57
CA PHE A 200 -2.01 2.39 31.43
C PHE A 200 -0.48 2.55 31.36
N ALA A 201 0.28 1.46 31.27
CA ALA A 201 1.74 1.49 31.26
C ALA A 201 2.32 2.38 30.13
N GLY A 202 1.66 2.40 28.96
CA GLY A 202 2.03 3.24 27.81
C GLY A 202 1.56 4.69 27.87
N SER A 203 0.82 5.09 28.92
CA SER A 203 0.32 6.46 29.06
C SER A 203 1.40 7.40 29.63
N GLY A 204 1.29 8.70 29.33
CA GLY A 204 2.21 9.72 29.86
C GLY A 204 2.24 9.76 31.40
N ASP A 205 3.34 10.24 31.98
CA ASP A 205 3.60 10.20 33.43
C ASP A 205 2.45 10.82 34.26
N LYS A 206 1.79 11.86 33.73
CA LYS A 206 0.62 12.51 34.35
C LYS A 206 -0.59 11.59 34.46
N VAL A 207 -0.80 10.70 33.50
CA VAL A 207 -1.91 9.74 33.51
C VAL A 207 -1.60 8.61 34.48
N ARG A 208 -0.38 8.06 34.43
CA ARG A 208 0.09 7.01 35.37
C ARG A 208 0.00 7.46 36.83
N ALA A 209 0.47 8.67 37.15
CA ALA A 209 0.38 9.21 38.50
C ALA A 209 -1.08 9.33 39.01
N ARG A 210 -2.04 9.56 38.11
CA ARG A 210 -3.47 9.64 38.47
C ARG A 210 -4.07 8.24 38.66
N ILE A 211 -3.69 7.27 37.84
CA ILE A 211 -4.08 5.86 38.00
C ILE A 211 -3.57 5.29 39.33
N ASP A 212 -2.31 5.56 39.69
CA ASP A 212 -1.73 5.13 40.98
C ASP A 212 -2.50 5.64 42.19
N VAL A 213 -3.03 6.87 42.11
CA VAL A 213 -3.85 7.46 43.18
C VAL A 213 -5.20 6.77 43.30
N LEU A 214 -5.81 6.37 42.18
CA LEU A 214 -7.10 5.67 42.17
C LEU A 214 -6.95 4.25 42.72
N VAL A 215 -5.89 3.54 42.33
CA VAL A 215 -5.53 2.21 42.84
C VAL A 215 -5.26 2.25 44.34
N LYS A 216 -4.47 3.23 44.82
CA LYS A 216 -4.22 3.43 46.26
C LYS A 216 -5.48 3.74 47.07
N LYS A 217 -6.47 4.38 46.45
CA LYS A 217 -7.76 4.71 47.07
C LYS A 217 -8.81 3.60 46.91
N ASN A 218 -8.43 2.46 46.34
CA ASN A 218 -9.33 1.33 46.09
C ASN A 218 -10.55 1.72 45.23
N ILE A 219 -10.39 2.70 44.34
CA ILE A 219 -11.43 3.12 43.40
C ILE A 219 -11.30 2.24 42.15
N PRO A 220 -12.35 1.50 41.76
CA PRO A 220 -12.29 0.64 40.58
C PRO A 220 -12.11 1.48 39.31
N LEU A 221 -11.15 1.10 38.46
CA LEU A 221 -10.86 1.76 37.20
C LEU A 221 -11.89 1.33 36.15
N THR A 222 -13.15 1.75 36.28
CA THR A 222 -14.17 1.48 35.26
C THR A 222 -14.18 2.57 34.19
N ALA A 223 -14.67 2.25 32.98
CA ALA A 223 -14.86 3.23 31.90
C ALA A 223 -15.63 4.48 32.37
N ALA A 224 -16.68 4.29 33.18
CA ALA A 224 -17.46 5.37 33.79
C ALA A 224 -16.63 6.24 34.74
N ASN A 225 -15.77 5.65 35.58
CA ASN A 225 -14.92 6.41 36.51
C ASN A 225 -13.81 7.16 35.79
N LEU A 226 -13.21 6.55 34.77
CA LEU A 226 -12.14 7.14 33.95
C LEU A 226 -12.64 8.31 33.09
N ARG A 227 -13.84 8.21 32.49
CA ARG A 227 -14.50 9.32 31.76
C ARG A 227 -14.77 10.52 32.67
N LYS A 228 -15.28 10.29 33.89
CA LYS A 228 -15.57 11.36 34.87
C LYS A 228 -14.34 12.18 35.26
N ILE A 229 -13.17 11.55 35.25
CA ILE A 229 -11.89 12.19 35.60
C ILE A 229 -11.04 12.52 34.36
N GLN A 230 -11.60 12.39 33.15
CA GLN A 230 -10.92 12.68 31.88
C GLN A 230 -9.57 11.97 31.74
N ILE A 231 -9.52 10.69 32.13
CA ILE A 231 -8.38 9.82 31.80
C ILE A 231 -8.74 9.07 30.50
N PRO A 232 -7.87 9.10 29.47
CA PRO A 232 -8.10 8.34 28.24
C PRO A 232 -8.24 6.85 28.56
N ILE A 233 -9.32 6.23 28.10
CA ILE A 233 -9.52 4.79 28.30
C ILE A 233 -8.60 4.05 27.33
N PRO A 234 -7.67 3.20 27.79
CA PRO A 234 -6.90 2.33 26.93
C PRO A 234 -7.87 1.26 26.44
N SER A 235 -8.12 1.18 25.14
CA SER A 235 -8.97 0.11 24.66
C SER A 235 -8.15 -1.19 24.60
N LEU A 236 -8.63 -2.28 25.22
CA LEU A 236 -8.01 -3.61 25.09
C LEU A 236 -7.94 -4.05 23.61
N SER A 237 -8.84 -3.53 22.78
CA SER A 237 -8.79 -3.63 21.33
C SER A 237 -7.58 -2.91 20.73
N GLU A 238 -7.17 -1.74 21.24
CA GLU A 238 -5.96 -1.03 20.80
C GLU A 238 -4.68 -1.76 21.21
N SER A 239 -4.61 -2.38 22.39
CA SER A 239 -3.47 -3.23 22.77
C SER A 239 -3.36 -4.48 21.88
N LYS A 240 -4.47 -5.18 21.63
CA LYS A 240 -4.51 -6.32 20.70
C LYS A 240 -4.19 -5.90 19.27
N ARG A 241 -4.72 -4.76 18.82
CA ARG A 241 -4.44 -4.18 17.50
C ARG A 241 -2.97 -3.78 17.38
N ARG A 242 -2.38 -3.20 18.42
CA ARG A 242 -0.96 -2.85 18.47
C ARG A 242 -0.09 -4.11 18.38
N MET A 243 -0.43 -5.17 19.10
CA MET A 243 0.25 -6.46 18.96
C MET A 243 0.10 -7.06 17.56
N ALA A 244 -1.09 -6.95 16.95
CA ALA A 244 -1.34 -7.43 15.61
C ALA A 244 -0.56 -6.64 14.54
N LEU A 245 -0.40 -5.33 14.73
CA LEU A 245 0.27 -4.43 13.78
C LEU A 245 1.77 -4.23 14.04
N GLN A 246 2.30 -4.73 15.15
CA GLN A 246 3.71 -4.58 15.53
C GLN A 246 4.67 -4.96 14.39
N HIS A 247 4.38 -6.06 13.69
CA HIS A 247 5.20 -6.52 12.57
C HIS A 247 5.09 -5.62 11.34
N VAL A 248 3.94 -4.99 11.10
CA VAL A 248 3.74 -4.05 10.00
C VAL A 248 4.61 -2.80 10.19
N ASP A 249 4.66 -2.25 11.41
CA ASP A 249 5.52 -1.11 11.73
C ASP A 249 7.01 -1.46 11.54
N ASP A 250 7.41 -2.65 12.00
CA ASP A 250 8.77 -3.14 11.79
C ASP A 250 9.09 -3.30 10.28
N LEU A 251 8.18 -3.88 9.49
CA LEU A 251 8.30 -4.02 8.03
C LEU A 251 8.38 -2.66 7.32
N ILE A 252 7.59 -1.66 7.72
CA ILE A 252 7.65 -0.28 7.19
C ILE A 252 9.03 0.33 7.45
N SER A 253 9.63 0.03 8.61
CA SER A 253 10.96 0.55 8.98
C SER A 253 12.11 -0.09 8.19
N MET A 254 11.93 -1.33 7.73
CA MET A 254 12.96 -2.10 7.01
C MET A 254 12.83 -2.04 5.49
N SER A 255 11.67 -1.62 4.97
CA SER A 255 11.42 -1.52 3.54
C SER A 255 11.86 -0.18 2.97
N ASP A 256 12.16 -0.10 1.68
CA ASP A 256 12.48 1.16 0.99
C ASP A 256 11.24 2.00 0.64
N GLY A 257 10.06 1.59 1.10
CA GLY A 257 8.80 2.25 0.79
C GLY A 257 7.62 1.30 0.97
N GLN A 258 6.43 1.90 0.99
CA GLN A 258 5.18 1.20 1.15
C GLN A 258 4.09 1.75 0.21
N VAL A 259 3.21 0.85 -0.23
CA VAL A 259 1.96 1.14 -0.92
C VAL A 259 0.83 0.74 0.02
N TRP A 260 -0.03 1.70 0.36
CA TRP A 260 -1.16 1.49 1.25
C TRP A 260 -2.45 1.45 0.44
N LEU A 261 -3.18 0.35 0.51
CA LEU A 261 -4.48 0.17 -0.14
C LEU A 261 -5.60 0.46 0.85
N ASP A 262 -6.55 1.30 0.45
CA ASP A 262 -7.62 1.82 1.30
C ASP A 262 -9.02 1.34 0.85
N ASP A 263 -9.76 0.78 1.79
CA ASP A 263 -11.09 0.18 1.56
C ASP A 263 -12.13 1.21 1.09
N ALA A 264 -12.02 2.47 1.51
CA ALA A 264 -12.96 3.52 1.11
C ALA A 264 -12.69 3.96 -0.33
N LEU A 265 -11.42 4.08 -0.72
CA LEU A 265 -11.04 4.30 -2.12
C LEU A 265 -11.51 3.13 -2.99
N HIS A 266 -11.33 1.91 -2.51
CA HIS A 266 -11.82 0.71 -3.20
C HIS A 266 -13.33 0.77 -3.42
N SER A 267 -14.08 1.06 -2.35
CA SER A 267 -15.55 1.15 -2.37
C SER A 267 -16.06 2.27 -3.28
N SER A 268 -15.27 3.33 -3.48
CA SER A 268 -15.58 4.42 -4.41
C SER A 268 -15.33 4.09 -5.89
N GLY A 269 -14.75 2.91 -6.17
CA GLY A 269 -14.42 2.46 -7.53
C GLY A 269 -13.02 2.87 -8.00
N GLN A 270 -12.19 3.53 -7.18
CA GLN A 270 -10.79 3.82 -7.53
C GLN A 270 -9.96 2.54 -7.59
N ARG A 271 -9.16 2.36 -8.64
CA ARG A 271 -8.21 1.25 -8.81
C ARG A 271 -6.86 1.76 -9.34
N PRO A 272 -5.72 1.29 -8.81
CA PRO A 272 -5.60 0.68 -7.49
C PRO A 272 -6.06 1.67 -6.41
N PRO A 273 -6.66 1.23 -5.29
CA PRO A 273 -7.14 2.13 -4.24
C PRO A 273 -5.99 2.58 -3.33
N MET A 274 -4.94 3.12 -3.94
CA MET A 274 -3.75 3.59 -3.24
C MET A 274 -4.08 4.87 -2.47
N ASP A 275 -3.82 4.87 -1.16
CA ASP A 275 -3.80 6.09 -0.34
C ASP A 275 -2.51 6.87 -0.62
N PRO A 276 -2.57 8.06 -1.25
CA PRO A 276 -1.38 8.83 -1.60
C PRO A 276 -0.64 9.43 -0.39
N GLN A 277 -1.28 9.54 0.78
CA GLN A 277 -0.65 10.10 1.98
C GLN A 277 0.19 9.05 2.72
N ARG A 278 -0.37 7.83 2.84
CA ARG A 278 0.29 6.71 3.53
C ARG A 278 1.29 5.98 2.65
N SER A 279 1.10 6.02 1.33
CA SER A 279 2.03 5.44 0.36
C SER A 279 3.26 6.33 0.18
N VAL A 280 4.45 5.76 0.33
CA VAL A 280 5.71 6.50 0.27
C VAL A 280 6.78 5.64 -0.37
N THR A 281 7.68 6.25 -1.13
CA THR A 281 8.93 5.63 -1.55
C THR A 281 10.13 6.41 -1.00
N ARG A 282 11.20 5.69 -0.66
CA ARG A 282 12.50 6.24 -0.24
C ARG A 282 13.53 6.20 -1.36
N ILE A 283 13.23 5.50 -2.46
CA ILE A 283 14.11 5.33 -3.63
C ILE A 283 13.27 5.57 -4.90
N GLY A 284 13.88 6.19 -5.91
CA GLY A 284 13.22 6.42 -7.20
C GLY A 284 12.36 7.68 -7.23
N ILE A 285 11.34 7.66 -8.09
CA ILE A 285 10.47 8.81 -8.37
C ILE A 285 9.67 9.22 -7.12
N GLY A 286 9.90 10.43 -6.64
CA GLY A 286 9.28 10.96 -5.42
C GLY A 286 10.19 10.91 -4.18
N ALA A 287 11.40 10.37 -4.31
CA ALA A 287 12.48 10.53 -3.33
C ALA A 287 13.49 11.59 -3.79
N ASP A 288 14.17 12.24 -2.84
CA ASP A 288 15.24 13.23 -3.10
C ASP A 288 16.57 12.59 -3.58
N THR A 289 16.53 11.33 -4.00
CA THR A 289 17.71 10.64 -4.51
C THR A 289 17.75 10.76 -6.04
N GLU A 290 18.94 10.96 -6.60
CA GLU A 290 19.19 10.73 -8.03
C GLU A 290 19.55 9.26 -8.18
N SER A 291 18.58 8.43 -8.58
CA SER A 291 18.79 6.99 -8.73
C SER A 291 18.70 6.58 -10.20
N ARG A 292 19.37 5.48 -10.58
CA ARG A 292 19.23 4.91 -11.94
C ARG A 292 17.81 4.41 -12.23
N ALA A 293 17.00 4.21 -11.18
CA ALA A 293 15.59 3.86 -11.25
C ALA A 293 14.67 5.09 -11.41
N ASP A 294 15.23 6.30 -11.52
CA ASP A 294 14.46 7.49 -11.83
C ASP A 294 14.10 7.44 -13.32
N ALA A 295 12.81 7.48 -13.66
CA ALA A 295 12.37 7.84 -15.00
C ALA A 295 12.24 9.37 -15.03
N PRO A 296 13.22 10.12 -15.59
CA PRO A 296 13.22 11.58 -15.50
C PRO A 296 11.99 12.20 -16.15
N ALA A 297 11.42 11.53 -17.17
CA ALA A 297 10.17 11.91 -17.80
C ALA A 297 9.04 12.09 -16.79
N ILE A 298 8.71 11.03 -16.04
CA ILE A 298 7.65 11.08 -15.03
C ILE A 298 8.02 12.06 -13.92
N ARG A 299 9.28 12.05 -13.43
CA ARG A 299 9.72 12.93 -12.32
C ARG A 299 9.41 14.40 -12.60
N ARG A 300 9.66 14.88 -13.84
CA ARG A 300 9.37 16.25 -14.27
C ARG A 300 7.87 16.57 -14.34
N ILE A 301 7.03 15.57 -14.57
CA ILE A 301 5.58 15.75 -14.70
C ILE A 301 4.90 15.73 -13.32
N VAL A 302 5.37 14.87 -12.41
CA VAL A 302 4.66 14.57 -11.15
C VAL A 302 5.13 15.35 -9.92
N GLU A 303 6.09 16.28 -10.07
CA GLU A 303 6.72 17.01 -8.95
C GLU A 303 5.70 17.68 -8.00
N GLY A 304 4.58 18.18 -8.53
CA GLY A 304 3.52 18.82 -7.74
C GLY A 304 2.39 17.90 -7.24
N VAL A 305 2.34 16.65 -7.68
CA VAL A 305 1.17 15.76 -7.48
C VAL A 305 0.88 15.55 -6.00
N ARG A 306 1.90 15.26 -5.21
CA ARG A 306 1.74 14.98 -3.77
C ARG A 306 1.19 16.18 -3.01
N LEU A 307 1.66 17.38 -3.37
CA LEU A 307 1.17 18.62 -2.78
C LEU A 307 -0.30 18.88 -3.16
N ASP A 308 -0.64 18.70 -4.44
CA ASP A 308 -2.02 18.87 -4.93
C ASP A 308 -3.00 17.92 -4.21
N LEU A 309 -2.62 16.65 -4.08
CA LEU A 309 -3.44 15.63 -3.40
C LEU A 309 -3.59 15.94 -1.91
N ALA A 310 -2.51 16.37 -1.24
CA ALA A 310 -2.54 16.74 0.17
C ALA A 310 -3.46 17.94 0.44
N GLN A 311 -3.34 19.01 -0.37
CA GLN A 311 -4.20 20.20 -0.26
C GLN A 311 -5.68 19.85 -0.42
N ALA A 312 -6.00 18.98 -1.37
CA ALA A 312 -7.38 18.57 -1.60
C ALA A 312 -7.95 17.72 -0.45
N VAL A 313 -7.14 16.88 0.19
CA VAL A 313 -7.58 16.12 1.38
C VAL A 313 -7.83 17.05 2.57
N ASP A 314 -6.94 18.01 2.82
CA ASP A 314 -7.14 19.00 3.89
C ASP A 314 -8.44 19.79 3.71
N MET A 315 -8.82 20.10 2.47
CA MET A 315 -10.12 20.73 2.17
C MET A 315 -11.31 19.81 2.43
N LEU A 316 -11.21 18.53 2.07
CA LEU A 316 -12.27 17.55 2.35
C LEU A 316 -12.46 17.37 3.87
N LEU A 317 -11.37 17.30 4.64
CA LEU A 317 -11.41 17.19 6.10
C LEU A 317 -11.90 18.49 6.76
N GLY A 318 -11.46 19.66 6.29
CA GLY A 318 -11.86 20.97 6.79
C GLY A 318 -13.34 21.28 6.56
N SER A 319 -13.93 20.75 5.48
CA SER A 319 -15.37 20.87 5.21
C SER A 319 -16.24 19.92 6.04
N GLY A 320 -15.67 18.84 6.61
CA GLY A 320 -16.36 17.88 7.46
C GLY A 320 -16.50 18.28 8.95
N GLY A 321 -15.82 19.36 9.39
CA GLY A 321 -15.79 19.80 10.78
C GLY A 321 -16.74 20.93 11.16
N SER A 322 -17.50 21.48 10.21
CA SER A 322 -18.50 22.53 10.49
C SER A 322 -19.90 22.02 10.18
N GLY A 323 -20.54 21.45 11.19
CA GLY A 323 -21.99 21.47 11.26
C GLY A 323 -22.47 22.90 11.39
N SER A 324 -22.71 23.57 10.27
CA SER A 324 -23.64 24.70 10.20
C SER A 324 -24.41 24.62 8.89
N SER A 325 -25.62 24.09 9.04
CA SER A 325 -26.82 24.33 8.25
C SER A 325 -26.75 25.39 7.14
N SER A 326 -27.31 24.98 6.00
CA SER A 326 -28.08 25.79 5.05
C SER A 326 -27.41 27.03 4.45
N SER A 327 -27.00 26.90 3.19
CA SER A 327 -27.23 27.96 2.21
C SER A 327 -27.80 27.33 0.94
N ALA A 328 -29.06 26.90 1.05
CA ALA A 328 -29.93 26.86 -0.11
C ALA A 328 -30.65 28.22 -0.18
N ALA A 329 -30.57 28.85 -1.35
CA ALA A 329 -31.35 30.00 -1.79
C ALA A 329 -31.02 31.37 -1.19
N THR A 330 -30.09 32.09 -1.81
CA THR A 330 -30.38 33.39 -2.46
C THR A 330 -29.25 33.69 -3.47
N GLY A 331 -29.57 34.24 -4.64
CA GLY A 331 -28.62 34.50 -5.73
C GLY A 331 -27.48 35.46 -5.37
N GLY A 332 -26.45 34.94 -4.72
CA GLY A 332 -25.24 35.66 -4.32
C GLY A 332 -24.01 35.06 -4.99
N THR A 333 -23.11 35.94 -5.41
CA THR A 333 -21.80 35.66 -6.02
C THR A 333 -21.09 34.45 -5.42
N ILE A 334 -20.66 33.50 -6.27
CA ILE A 334 -19.76 32.41 -5.87
C ILE A 334 -18.54 33.06 -5.19
N SER A 335 -18.29 32.71 -3.93
CA SER A 335 -17.15 33.28 -3.21
C SER A 335 -15.84 32.79 -3.85
N ALA A 336 -14.77 33.59 -3.73
CA ALA A 336 -13.45 33.18 -4.19
C ALA A 336 -12.97 31.88 -3.50
N ALA A 337 -13.43 31.64 -2.25
CA ALA A 337 -13.13 30.43 -1.49
C ALA A 337 -13.82 29.18 -2.06
N ASP A 338 -15.08 29.29 -2.49
CA ASP A 338 -15.80 28.17 -3.12
C ASP A 338 -15.19 27.78 -4.47
N THR A 339 -14.73 28.79 -5.23
CA THR A 339 -14.07 28.58 -6.53
C THR A 339 -12.70 27.92 -6.37
N ALA A 340 -11.90 28.38 -5.40
CA ALA A 340 -10.60 27.77 -5.08
C ALA A 340 -10.76 26.31 -4.63
N SER A 341 -11.76 26.03 -3.79
CA SER A 341 -12.04 24.68 -3.30
C SER A 341 -12.44 23.72 -4.43
N ARG A 342 -13.30 24.16 -5.34
CA ARG A 342 -13.68 23.39 -6.52
C ARG A 342 -12.51 23.11 -7.45
N LYS A 343 -11.62 24.11 -7.65
CA LYS A 343 -10.42 23.94 -8.48
C LYS A 343 -9.47 22.89 -7.91
N GLN A 344 -9.26 22.89 -6.58
CA GLN A 344 -8.41 21.88 -5.93
C GLN A 344 -9.02 20.48 -6.00
N LEU A 345 -10.33 20.36 -5.75
CA LEU A 345 -11.01 19.07 -5.86
C LEU A 345 -11.00 18.53 -7.29
N ARG A 346 -11.18 19.41 -8.29
CA ARG A 346 -11.08 19.04 -9.70
C ARG A 346 -9.69 18.52 -10.05
N LYS A 347 -8.64 19.25 -9.65
CA LYS A 347 -7.25 18.84 -9.88
C LYS A 347 -6.94 17.50 -9.23
N ARG A 348 -7.42 17.26 -8.00
CA ARG A 348 -7.33 15.95 -7.32
C ARG A 348 -8.00 14.87 -8.15
N ASN A 349 -9.23 15.08 -8.62
CA ASN A 349 -9.98 14.10 -9.39
C ASN A 349 -9.33 13.83 -10.75
N ALA A 350 -8.72 14.82 -11.39
CA ALA A 350 -7.95 14.65 -12.62
C ALA A 350 -6.72 13.76 -12.38
N TRP A 351 -5.98 13.96 -11.28
CA TRP A 351 -4.87 13.09 -10.90
C TRP A 351 -5.32 11.66 -10.61
N LEU A 352 -6.41 11.49 -9.85
CA LEU A 352 -6.97 10.18 -9.53
C LEU A 352 -7.46 9.43 -10.78
N LEU A 353 -8.11 10.14 -11.70
CA LEU A 353 -8.51 9.59 -13.01
C LEU A 353 -7.29 9.18 -13.83
N ALA A 354 -6.25 10.01 -13.85
CA ALA A 354 -5.02 9.72 -14.58
C ALA A 354 -4.30 8.48 -14.05
N MET A 355 -4.29 8.29 -12.73
CA MET A 355 -3.68 7.12 -12.09
C MET A 355 -4.58 5.88 -12.12
N HIS A 356 -5.87 6.04 -12.43
CA HIS A 356 -6.84 4.94 -12.44
C HIS A 356 -6.48 3.89 -13.48
N GLN A 357 -6.31 2.65 -13.05
CA GLN A 357 -6.07 1.48 -13.88
C GLN A 357 -6.83 0.29 -13.28
N GLU A 358 -7.64 -0.37 -14.10
CA GLU A 358 -8.34 -1.59 -13.71
C GLU A 358 -7.34 -2.73 -13.50
N GLU A 359 -7.68 -3.63 -12.59
CA GLU A 359 -6.88 -4.83 -12.30
C GLU A 359 -6.69 -5.69 -13.57
N GLY A 360 -5.51 -6.28 -13.72
CA GLY A 360 -5.23 -7.30 -14.74
C GLY A 360 -4.87 -6.76 -16.11
N HIS A 361 -4.78 -5.43 -16.28
CA HIS A 361 -4.34 -4.81 -17.54
C HIS A 361 -2.81 -4.71 -17.64
N GLY A 362 -2.10 -5.00 -16.55
CA GLY A 362 -0.72 -4.55 -16.38
C GLY A 362 -0.63 -3.02 -16.31
N GLY A 363 0.51 -2.50 -15.88
CA GLY A 363 0.74 -1.06 -15.86
C GLY A 363 0.83 -0.48 -17.26
N ARG A 364 0.41 0.76 -17.45
CA ARG A 364 0.72 1.55 -18.67
C ARG A 364 2.23 1.57 -18.95
N THR A 365 2.60 1.72 -20.22
CA THR A 365 3.97 2.06 -20.60
C THR A 365 4.38 3.41 -20.01
N LEU A 366 5.68 3.71 -20.02
CA LEU A 366 6.19 4.99 -19.53
C LEU A 366 5.58 6.16 -20.31
N ALA A 367 5.54 6.06 -21.64
CA ALA A 367 4.96 7.08 -22.50
C ALA A 367 3.46 7.29 -22.25
N GLU A 368 2.67 6.21 -22.15
CA GLU A 368 1.24 6.31 -21.84
C GLU A 368 1.00 6.95 -20.47
N SER A 369 1.81 6.60 -19.47
CA SER A 369 1.78 7.24 -18.15
C SER A 369 2.08 8.73 -18.25
N CYS A 370 3.11 9.12 -19.01
CA CYS A 370 3.45 10.53 -19.24
C CYS A 370 2.31 11.30 -19.90
N VAL A 371 1.65 10.75 -20.93
CA VAL A 371 0.53 11.40 -21.64
C VAL A 371 -0.62 11.70 -20.67
N VAL A 372 -1.06 10.70 -19.91
CA VAL A 372 -2.24 10.84 -19.05
C VAL A 372 -1.93 11.74 -17.85
N LEU A 373 -0.73 11.68 -17.29
CA LEU A 373 -0.29 12.57 -16.21
C LEU A 373 -0.10 14.01 -16.70
N LEU A 374 0.41 14.22 -17.92
CA LEU A 374 0.47 15.53 -18.54
C LEU A 374 -0.93 16.10 -18.74
N ALA A 375 -1.88 15.27 -19.21
CA ALA A 375 -3.28 15.67 -19.39
C ALA A 375 -3.94 16.14 -18.08
N ALA A 376 -3.67 15.45 -16.98
CA ALA A 376 -4.11 15.90 -15.66
C ALA A 376 -3.43 17.22 -15.25
N SER A 377 -2.12 17.34 -15.49
CA SER A 377 -1.34 18.53 -15.10
C SER A 377 -1.72 19.80 -15.88
N SER A 378 -2.07 19.67 -17.16
CA SER A 378 -2.44 20.77 -18.06
C SER A 378 -3.91 21.18 -17.95
N GLY A 379 -4.72 20.42 -17.21
CA GLY A 379 -6.16 20.65 -17.07
C GLY A 379 -6.99 20.13 -18.25
N LEU A 380 -6.41 19.31 -19.13
CA LEU A 380 -7.13 18.71 -20.27
C LEU A 380 -8.31 17.84 -19.80
N LEU A 381 -8.17 17.21 -18.64
CA LEU A 381 -9.22 16.37 -18.06
C LEU A 381 -10.33 17.17 -17.35
N ASP A 382 -10.19 18.49 -17.17
CA ASP A 382 -11.10 19.30 -16.36
C ASP A 382 -12.57 19.22 -16.80
N SER A 383 -12.82 19.29 -18.11
CA SER A 383 -14.16 19.20 -18.69
C SER A 383 -14.81 17.84 -18.44
N THR A 384 -14.02 16.77 -18.48
CA THR A 384 -14.48 15.41 -18.18
C THR A 384 -14.82 15.27 -16.70
N ILE A 385 -13.98 15.82 -15.81
CA ILE A 385 -14.26 15.81 -14.38
C ILE A 385 -15.55 16.58 -14.07
N ASP A 386 -15.76 17.75 -14.66
CA ASP A 386 -16.97 18.56 -14.47
C ASP A 386 -18.23 17.83 -14.98
N ALA A 387 -18.10 17.01 -16.02
CA ALA A 387 -19.17 16.16 -16.55
C ALA A 387 -19.39 14.87 -15.73
N GLY A 388 -18.62 14.64 -14.67
CA GLY A 388 -18.75 13.46 -13.79
C GLY A 388 -17.95 12.24 -14.27
N GLY A 389 -17.06 12.38 -15.25
CA GLY A 389 -16.11 11.34 -15.66
C GLY A 389 -14.97 11.19 -14.65
N LEU A 390 -15.24 10.53 -13.53
CA LEU A 390 -14.27 10.29 -12.46
C LEU A 390 -13.55 8.93 -12.63
N ALA A 391 -12.51 8.70 -11.84
CA ALA A 391 -11.91 7.38 -11.69
C ALA A 391 -12.98 6.33 -11.31
N GLY A 392 -12.85 5.11 -11.83
CA GLY A 392 -13.85 4.04 -11.67
C GLY A 392 -15.15 4.21 -12.46
N THR A 393 -15.32 5.32 -13.20
CA THR A 393 -16.49 5.52 -14.06
C THR A 393 -16.18 5.13 -15.51
N LYS A 394 -17.19 4.61 -16.22
CA LYS A 394 -17.07 4.31 -17.66
C LYS A 394 -16.73 5.54 -18.51
N ALA A 395 -17.21 6.73 -18.10
CA ALA A 395 -16.93 7.97 -18.82
C ALA A 395 -15.47 8.39 -18.65
N GLY A 396 -14.94 8.32 -17.43
CA GLY A 396 -13.52 8.59 -17.17
C GLY A 396 -12.61 7.58 -17.87
N GLN A 397 -12.93 6.29 -17.80
CA GLN A 397 -12.17 5.24 -18.48
C GLN A 397 -12.09 5.49 -19.99
N ARG A 398 -13.23 5.70 -20.66
CA ARG A 398 -13.28 5.99 -22.10
C ARG A 398 -12.48 7.23 -22.46
N MET A 399 -12.57 8.30 -21.67
CA MET A 399 -11.79 9.51 -21.91
C MET A 399 -10.29 9.22 -21.93
N VAL A 400 -9.79 8.41 -20.99
CA VAL A 400 -8.36 8.07 -20.93
C VAL A 400 -7.96 7.15 -22.09
N GLU A 401 -8.80 6.17 -22.44
CA GLU A 401 -8.57 5.26 -23.58
C GLU A 401 -8.53 6.03 -24.91
N ASP A 402 -9.55 6.85 -25.18
CA ASP A 402 -9.66 7.64 -26.41
C ASP A 402 -8.50 8.63 -26.54
N LEU A 403 -8.07 9.25 -25.43
CA LEU A 403 -6.90 10.14 -25.41
C LEU A 403 -5.62 9.39 -25.77
N LEU A 404 -5.40 8.23 -25.16
CA LEU A 404 -4.21 7.41 -25.41
C LEU A 404 -4.16 6.94 -26.86
N ASP A 405 -5.28 6.45 -27.41
CA ASP A 405 -5.38 6.01 -28.79
C ASP A 405 -5.13 7.15 -29.78
N HIS A 406 -5.70 8.33 -29.51
CA HIS A 406 -5.49 9.52 -30.33
C HIS A 406 -4.03 9.95 -30.35
N VAL A 407 -3.40 10.09 -29.18
CA VAL A 407 -1.99 10.49 -29.07
C VAL A 407 -1.08 9.45 -29.72
N LYS A 408 -1.36 8.15 -29.53
CA LYS A 408 -0.62 7.06 -30.17
C LYS A 408 -0.71 7.11 -31.69
N SER A 409 -1.83 7.55 -32.26
CA SER A 409 -2.00 7.71 -33.71
C SER A 409 -1.27 8.94 -34.28
N ARG A 410 -1.08 10.00 -33.47
CA ARG A 410 -0.53 11.29 -33.92
C ARG A 410 0.94 11.51 -33.60
N ALA A 411 1.42 10.99 -32.47
CA ALA A 411 2.79 11.14 -32.02
C ALA A 411 3.42 9.78 -31.61
N PRO A 412 3.36 8.73 -32.46
CA PRO A 412 3.94 7.42 -32.13
C PRO A 412 5.46 7.47 -31.90
N ASP A 413 6.16 8.32 -32.66
CA ASP A 413 7.61 8.48 -32.55
C ASP A 413 8.00 9.12 -31.22
N ALA A 414 7.24 10.13 -30.76
CA ALA A 414 7.42 10.75 -29.45
C ALA A 414 7.26 9.72 -28.32
N MET A 415 6.21 8.91 -28.37
CA MET A 415 5.96 7.87 -27.36
C MET A 415 7.08 6.82 -27.35
N THR A 416 7.57 6.42 -28.52
CA THR A 416 8.69 5.46 -28.63
C THR A 416 9.96 6.03 -28.02
N LYS A 417 10.31 7.29 -28.33
CA LYS A 417 11.47 7.98 -27.75
C LYS A 417 11.43 8.05 -26.22
N ILE A 418 10.25 8.28 -25.63
CA ILE A 418 10.10 8.29 -24.17
C ILE A 418 10.37 6.91 -23.58
N ASN A 419 9.79 5.86 -24.15
CA ASN A 419 9.97 4.50 -23.66
C ASN A 419 11.44 4.03 -23.74
N GLU A 420 12.18 4.46 -24.76
CA GLU A 420 13.59 4.08 -24.94
C GLU A 420 14.56 4.93 -24.09
N SER A 421 14.34 6.24 -24.02
CA SER A 421 15.26 7.15 -23.33
C SER A 421 14.97 7.31 -21.84
N LEU A 422 13.78 6.91 -21.39
CA LEU A 422 13.20 7.18 -20.07
C LEU A 422 12.99 8.67 -19.76
N ASP A 423 13.32 9.57 -20.69
CA ASP A 423 13.26 11.02 -20.53
C ASP A 423 12.27 11.66 -21.50
N ILE A 424 11.84 12.86 -21.17
CA ILE A 424 10.98 13.71 -22.00
C ILE A 424 11.75 14.98 -22.34
N SER A 425 12.28 15.05 -23.57
CA SER A 425 12.92 16.26 -24.06
C SER A 425 11.88 17.37 -24.30
N PRO A 426 12.28 18.66 -24.32
CA PRO A 426 11.35 19.75 -24.60
C PRO A 426 10.60 19.60 -25.92
N ASP A 427 11.28 19.11 -26.97
CA ASP A 427 10.68 18.89 -28.29
C ASP A 427 9.63 17.76 -28.25
N VAL A 428 9.96 16.65 -27.61
CA VAL A 428 9.05 15.51 -27.44
C VAL A 428 7.83 15.90 -26.60
N ARG A 429 8.04 16.70 -25.54
CA ARG A 429 6.95 17.24 -24.73
C ARG A 429 6.00 18.10 -25.57
N SER A 430 6.55 19.03 -26.34
CA SER A 430 5.76 19.91 -27.22
C SER A 430 4.95 19.10 -28.24
N GLU A 431 5.55 18.06 -28.83
CA GLU A 431 4.88 17.16 -29.76
C GLU A 431 3.69 16.43 -29.11
N LEU A 432 3.85 15.93 -27.87
CA LEU A 432 2.75 15.33 -27.12
C LEU A 432 1.66 16.34 -26.76
N GLU A 433 2.03 17.54 -26.31
CA GLU A 433 1.08 18.59 -25.94
C GLU A 433 0.24 19.01 -27.17
N LEU A 434 0.84 19.17 -28.35
CA LEU A 434 0.11 19.45 -29.60
C LEU A 434 -0.82 18.29 -30.00
N ALA A 435 -0.38 17.04 -29.86
CA ALA A 435 -1.22 15.88 -30.14
C ALA A 435 -2.42 15.83 -29.19
N MET A 436 -2.21 16.13 -27.91
CA MET A 436 -3.26 16.20 -26.89
C MET A 436 -4.24 17.38 -27.12
N GLU A 437 -3.75 18.56 -27.50
CA GLU A 437 -4.62 19.70 -27.82
C GLU A 437 -5.54 19.40 -29.01
N SER A 438 -5.02 18.68 -30.02
CA SER A 438 -5.80 18.25 -31.18
C SER A 438 -6.89 17.21 -30.88
N PHE A 439 -6.88 16.61 -29.68
CA PHE A 439 -7.94 15.70 -29.23
C PHE A 439 -9.21 16.47 -28.81
N ILE A 440 -9.05 17.68 -28.28
CA ILE A 440 -10.17 18.52 -27.80
C ILE A 440 -10.75 19.37 -28.94
N ALA A 441 -9.92 19.73 -29.92
CA ALA A 441 -10.28 20.56 -31.08
C ALA A 441 -11.11 19.78 -32.12
#